data_AF-A0A838EI06-F1
#
_entry.id   AF-A0A838EI06-F1
#
_cell.length_a   1.000
_cell.length_b   1.000
_cell.length_c   1.000
_cell.angle_alpha   90.00
_cell.angle_beta   90.00
_cell.angle_gamma   90.00
#
_symmetry.space_group_name_H-M   'P 1'
#
loop_
_entity.id
_entity.type
_entity.pdbx_description
1 polymer ?
#
loop_
_entity_poly.entity_id
_entity_poly.type
_entity_poly.pdbx_seq_one_letter_code
_entity_poly.pdbx_strand_id
1 'polypeptide(L)'
;MKSRTTLAFSSLLGTLLAIAIFGILITGCGTSAVGATPATPTVAPVQKCGSIGVMRAQSTTGTSGSAQSNVAGSCFWQAFQQCRSASLTVNFGSVDTVTTHTFTLKKNSANCTISDAVKNRIIPRPAKDTGTYTCSGLVNSTNELRFNGCGSLGNIVVPTNPVGNPQS
;
A
#
# COMPACT_ATOMS: atom_id res chain seq x y z
N MET A 1 39.85 -1.68 9.23
CA MET A 1 39.87 -2.78 10.22
C MET A 1 38.51 -2.77 10.89
N LYS A 2 37.51 -3.61 10.59
CA LYS A 2 37.35 -5.05 10.90
C LYS A 2 36.06 -5.48 10.15
N SER A 3 36.10 -5.94 8.90
CA SER A 3 36.14 -7.33 8.39
C SER A 3 35.42 -8.42 9.21
N ARG A 4 34.53 -9.14 8.48
CA ARG A 4 33.91 -10.47 8.69
C ARG A 4 32.67 -10.48 9.61
N THR A 5 31.58 -11.22 9.33
CA THR A 5 31.57 -12.67 9.05
C THR A 5 30.30 -13.14 8.32
N THR A 6 30.51 -13.97 7.30
CA THR A 6 29.54 -14.77 6.54
C THR A 6 29.37 -16.15 7.19
N LEU A 7 28.15 -16.66 7.39
CA LEU A 7 27.77 -18.09 7.52
C LEU A 7 26.29 -18.17 7.07
N ALA A 8 25.81 -18.85 6.02
CA ALA A 8 26.04 -20.18 5.42
C ALA A 8 25.22 -21.33 6.07
N PHE A 9 24.52 -22.07 5.20
CA PHE A 9 24.00 -23.45 5.31
C PHE A 9 22.81 -23.80 6.22
N SER A 10 21.69 -24.18 5.58
CA SER A 10 20.80 -25.29 5.98
C SER A 10 20.02 -25.73 4.73
N SER A 11 20.61 -26.60 3.89
CA SER A 11 20.42 -28.07 3.90
C SER A 11 18.98 -28.47 3.60
N LEU A 12 18.64 -28.81 2.35
CA LEU A 12 18.62 -30.19 1.84
C LEU A 12 17.77 -31.11 2.73
N LEU A 13 16.45 -31.14 2.52
CA LEU A 13 15.59 -32.30 2.78
C LEU A 13 14.18 -31.99 2.24
N GLY A 14 13.79 -32.62 1.13
CA GLY A 14 12.46 -32.43 0.54
C GLY A 14 12.28 -33.08 -0.82
N THR A 15 12.77 -34.32 -0.93
CA THR A 15 12.16 -35.44 -1.69
C THR A 15 11.35 -35.05 -2.94
N LEU A 16 11.85 -35.30 -4.16
CA LEU A 16 11.70 -36.62 -4.79
C LEU A 16 10.33 -37.24 -4.49
N LEU A 17 9.31 -36.83 -5.24
CA LEU A 17 8.11 -37.64 -5.43
C LEU A 17 7.67 -37.58 -6.90
N ALA A 18 7.98 -38.69 -7.58
CA ALA A 18 7.28 -39.34 -8.70
C ALA A 18 6.69 -38.46 -9.83
N ILE A 19 7.29 -38.45 -11.03
CA ILE A 19 7.20 -39.50 -12.07
C ILE A 19 5.77 -39.71 -12.61
N ALA A 20 5.64 -39.33 -13.89
CA ALA A 20 4.81 -39.92 -14.95
C ALA A 20 3.30 -40.00 -14.77
N ILE A 21 2.60 -39.11 -15.48
CA ILE A 21 1.41 -39.47 -16.29
C ILE A 21 1.53 -38.66 -17.59
N PHE A 22 2.09 -39.29 -18.63
CA PHE A 22 1.34 -39.84 -19.78
C PHE A 22 0.79 -38.75 -20.69
N GLY A 23 1.48 -38.56 -21.82
CA GLY A 23 0.96 -37.80 -22.94
C GLY A 23 -0.27 -38.47 -23.54
N ILE A 24 -1.17 -37.64 -24.06
CA ILE A 24 -2.12 -38.03 -25.11
C ILE A 24 -2.18 -36.86 -26.10
N LEU A 25 -1.98 -37.22 -27.37
CA LEU A 25 -2.16 -36.44 -28.59
C LEU A 25 -3.55 -35.77 -28.61
N ILE A 26 -3.82 -34.71 -29.36
CA ILE A 26 -4.34 -34.84 -30.74
C ILE A 26 -4.31 -33.45 -31.40
N THR A 27 -3.81 -33.49 -32.63
CA THR A 27 -3.83 -32.51 -33.71
C THR A 27 -5.25 -32.01 -34.02
N GLY A 28 -5.45 -30.69 -33.96
CA GLY A 28 -6.66 -30.04 -34.46
C GLY A 28 -6.30 -28.75 -35.19
N CYS A 29 -6.10 -28.83 -36.51
CA CYS A 29 -5.97 -27.66 -37.37
C CYS A 29 -7.37 -27.14 -37.71
N GLY A 30 -7.84 -26.14 -36.96
CA GLY A 30 -9.08 -25.41 -37.24
C GLY A 30 -8.78 -23.93 -37.38
N THR A 31 -8.49 -23.48 -38.60
CA THR A 31 -8.33 -22.07 -38.94
C THR A 31 -9.69 -21.38 -38.97
N SER A 32 -10.19 -21.00 -37.79
CA SER A 32 -11.28 -20.03 -37.68
C SER A 32 -10.65 -18.64 -37.53
N ALA A 33 -10.62 -17.88 -38.63
CA ALA A 33 -10.29 -16.46 -38.63
C ALA A 33 -11.43 -15.68 -37.94
N VAL A 34 -11.45 -15.72 -36.61
CA VAL A 34 -12.32 -14.87 -35.80
C VAL A 34 -11.69 -13.49 -35.73
N GLY A 35 -12.38 -12.50 -36.29
CA GLY A 35 -11.94 -11.10 -36.24
C GLY A 35 -11.68 -10.69 -34.79
N ALA A 36 -10.46 -10.21 -34.52
CA ALA A 36 -10.05 -9.77 -33.20
C ALA A 36 -10.88 -8.54 -32.80
N THR A 37 -11.89 -8.73 -31.97
CA THR A 37 -12.50 -7.63 -31.22
C THR A 37 -11.44 -7.02 -30.30
N PRO A 38 -11.25 -5.68 -30.30
CA PRO A 38 -10.31 -5.04 -29.40
C PRO A 38 -10.64 -5.43 -27.95
N ALA A 39 -9.72 -6.10 -27.28
CA ALA A 39 -9.90 -6.45 -25.88
C ALA A 39 -10.01 -5.15 -25.07
N THR A 40 -11.19 -4.88 -24.51
CA THR A 40 -11.37 -3.79 -23.55
C THR A 40 -10.39 -4.02 -22.40
N PRO A 41 -9.49 -3.07 -22.08
CA PRO A 41 -8.52 -3.26 -21.02
C PRO A 41 -9.24 -3.43 -19.68
N THR A 42 -9.22 -4.65 -19.14
CA THR A 42 -9.73 -4.94 -17.81
C THR A 42 -8.87 -4.22 -16.78
N VAL A 43 -9.39 -3.14 -16.22
CA VAL A 43 -8.74 -2.42 -15.12
C VAL A 43 -8.70 -3.34 -13.91
N ALA A 44 -7.50 -3.70 -13.46
CA ALA A 44 -7.33 -4.54 -12.27
C ALA A 44 -8.02 -3.90 -11.06
N PRO A 45 -8.74 -4.68 -10.22
CA PRO A 45 -9.46 -4.15 -9.07
C PRO A 45 -8.48 -3.53 -8.07
N VAL A 46 -8.81 -2.32 -7.58
CA VAL A 46 -8.03 -1.62 -6.55
C VAL A 46 -8.45 -2.13 -5.17
N GLN A 47 -7.51 -2.65 -4.39
CA GLN A 47 -7.75 -3.08 -3.02
C GLN A 47 -7.94 -1.87 -2.09
N LYS A 48 -9.02 -1.86 -1.31
CA LYS A 48 -9.27 -0.78 -0.33
C LYS A 48 -8.74 -1.22 1.04
N CYS A 49 -7.67 -0.60 1.52
CA CYS A 49 -7.06 -0.95 2.80
C CYS A 49 -7.73 -0.28 4.01
N GLY A 50 -8.61 0.70 3.77
CA GLY A 50 -9.36 1.37 4.82
C GLY A 50 -8.86 2.79 5.08
N SER A 51 -9.11 3.27 6.30
CA SER A 51 -8.88 4.66 6.68
C SER A 51 -8.22 4.79 8.05
N ILE A 52 -7.32 5.76 8.17
CA ILE A 52 -6.59 6.14 9.39
C ILE A 52 -6.98 7.57 9.78
N GLY A 53 -7.34 7.80 11.04
CA GLY A 53 -7.61 9.13 11.58
C GLY A 53 -6.48 9.56 12.52
N VAL A 54 -5.89 10.73 12.27
CA VAL A 54 -4.84 11.34 13.08
C VAL A 54 -5.37 12.67 13.62
N MET A 55 -5.78 12.70 14.89
CA MET A 55 -6.19 13.94 15.56
C MET A 55 -5.07 14.46 16.46
N ARG A 56 -4.70 15.74 16.27
CA ARG A 56 -3.60 16.38 17.03
C ARG A 56 -3.94 16.69 18.50
N ALA A 57 -5.24 16.73 18.85
CA ALA A 57 -5.71 17.40 20.07
C ALA A 57 -6.17 16.45 21.21
N GLN A 58 -6.20 15.13 21.01
CA GLN A 58 -6.87 14.24 21.96
C GLN A 58 -6.03 13.01 22.30
N SER A 59 -4.87 13.26 22.92
CA SER A 59 -3.94 12.22 23.37
C SER A 59 -4.21 11.73 24.80
N THR A 60 -5.46 11.78 25.30
CA THR A 60 -5.74 11.37 26.68
C THR A 60 -6.49 10.06 26.85
N THR A 61 -7.39 9.59 25.98
CA THR A 61 -8.12 8.31 26.27
C THR A 61 -8.86 7.66 25.09
N GLY A 62 -8.62 8.07 23.84
CA GLY A 62 -9.37 7.56 22.68
C GLY A 62 -8.80 6.27 22.07
N THR A 63 -9.11 5.11 22.65
CA THR A 63 -8.69 3.76 22.21
C THR A 63 -9.21 3.34 20.81
N SER A 64 -10.04 4.14 20.15
CA SER A 64 -10.76 3.75 18.91
C SER A 64 -9.96 3.88 17.61
N GLY A 65 -8.68 4.29 17.63
CA GLY A 65 -7.88 4.48 16.42
C GLY A 65 -6.80 3.43 16.15
N SER A 66 -6.46 2.55 17.11
CA SER A 66 -5.21 1.79 17.07
C SER A 66 -5.26 0.56 16.14
N ALA A 67 -6.19 -0.35 16.41
CA ALA A 67 -6.26 -1.62 15.71
C ALA A 67 -6.60 -1.44 14.23
N GLN A 68 -7.56 -0.56 13.93
CA GLN A 68 -7.93 -0.26 12.55
C GLN A 68 -6.77 0.40 11.77
N SER A 69 -6.00 1.27 12.42
CA SER A 69 -4.84 1.89 11.76
C SER A 69 -3.73 0.89 11.47
N ASN A 70 -3.53 -0.08 12.37
CA ASN A 70 -2.56 -1.14 12.15
C ASN A 70 -2.96 -2.05 10.99
N VAL A 71 -4.24 -2.45 10.94
CA VAL A 71 -4.78 -3.28 9.86
C VAL A 71 -4.70 -2.54 8.52
N ALA A 72 -5.12 -1.27 8.48
CA ALA A 72 -5.08 -0.47 7.26
C ALA A 72 -3.65 -0.21 6.76
N GLY A 73 -2.73 0.11 7.68
CA GLY A 73 -1.32 0.28 7.37
C GLY A 73 -0.66 -1.01 6.87
N SER A 74 -0.90 -2.13 7.56
CA SER A 74 -0.36 -3.44 7.19
C SER A 74 -0.88 -3.90 5.82
N CYS A 75 -2.17 -3.70 5.55
CA CYS A 75 -2.75 -3.96 4.23
C CYS A 75 -2.05 -3.17 3.13
N PHE A 76 -1.87 -1.86 3.34
CA PHE A 76 -1.29 -1.00 2.32
C PHE A 76 0.20 -1.32 2.10
N TRP A 77 0.94 -1.62 3.18
CA TRP A 77 2.32 -2.07 3.12
C TRP A 77 2.47 -3.38 2.35
N GLN A 78 1.62 -4.38 2.63
CA GLN A 78 1.66 -5.66 1.93
C GLN A 78 1.37 -5.48 0.43
N ALA A 79 0.42 -4.61 0.08
CA ALA A 79 0.13 -4.27 -1.31
C ALA A 79 1.34 -3.58 -1.99
N PHE A 80 2.06 -2.71 -1.26
CA PHE A 80 3.30 -2.09 -1.73
C PHE A 80 4.38 -3.12 -2.05
N GLN A 81 4.62 -4.06 -1.13
CA GLN A 81 5.61 -5.13 -1.32
C GLN A 81 5.31 -6.00 -2.54
N GLN A 82 4.02 -6.26 -2.81
CA GLN A 82 3.59 -7.08 -3.94
C GLN A 82 3.33 -6.27 -5.23
N CYS A 83 3.53 -4.95 -5.17
CA CYS A 83 3.18 -4.03 -6.22
C CYS A 83 1.74 -4.21 -6.76
N ARG A 84 0.78 -4.34 -5.84
CA ARG A 84 -0.65 -4.54 -6.14
C ARG A 84 -1.44 -3.26 -5.95
N SER A 85 -2.30 -2.92 -6.90
CA SER A 85 -3.11 -1.71 -6.82
C SER A 85 -3.93 -1.66 -5.52
N ALA A 86 -3.71 -0.63 -4.70
CA ALA A 86 -4.36 -0.47 -3.40
C ALA A 86 -4.57 0.99 -3.03
N SER A 87 -5.45 1.27 -2.09
CA SER A 87 -5.76 2.62 -1.60
C SER A 87 -5.85 2.67 -0.08
N LEU A 88 -5.36 3.76 0.50
CA LEU A 88 -5.39 4.07 1.93
C LEU A 88 -5.81 5.54 2.11
N THR A 89 -6.82 5.78 2.94
CA THR A 89 -7.25 7.14 3.28
C THR A 89 -6.69 7.53 4.64
N VAL A 90 -6.13 8.74 4.76
CA VAL A 90 -5.60 9.27 6.02
C VAL A 90 -6.18 10.65 6.27
N ASN A 91 -6.81 10.84 7.42
CA ASN A 91 -7.40 12.12 7.81
C ASN A 91 -6.56 12.73 8.93
N PHE A 92 -5.90 13.86 8.66
CA PHE A 92 -5.26 14.69 9.67
C PHE A 92 -6.25 15.77 10.11
N GLY A 93 -6.77 15.65 11.33
CA GLY A 93 -7.77 16.55 11.90
C GLY A 93 -7.21 17.46 12.99
N SER A 94 -7.70 18.70 13.00
CA SER A 94 -7.78 19.60 14.14
C SER A 94 -9.25 19.88 14.47
N VAL A 95 -9.52 20.81 15.38
CA VAL A 95 -10.89 21.21 15.76
C VAL A 95 -11.67 21.74 14.55
N ASP A 96 -11.03 22.58 13.73
CA ASP A 96 -11.72 23.30 12.64
C ASP A 96 -11.30 22.88 11.24
N THR A 97 -10.22 22.11 11.12
CA THR A 97 -9.62 21.76 9.82
C THR A 97 -9.36 20.26 9.71
N VAL A 98 -9.70 19.67 8.58
CA VAL A 98 -9.39 18.28 8.26
C VAL A 98 -8.70 18.23 6.90
N THR A 99 -7.50 17.66 6.88
CA THR A 99 -6.77 17.35 5.65
C THR A 99 -6.88 15.84 5.39
N THR A 100 -7.47 15.47 4.26
CA THR A 100 -7.61 14.08 3.82
C THR A 100 -6.56 13.79 2.75
N HIS A 101 -5.70 12.82 3.00
CA HIS A 101 -4.79 12.23 2.03
C HIS A 101 -5.38 10.91 1.54
N THR A 102 -5.37 10.69 0.23
CA THR A 102 -5.76 9.40 -0.36
C THR A 102 -4.58 8.85 -1.12
N PHE A 103 -3.85 7.96 -0.46
CA PHE A 103 -2.71 7.27 -1.05
C PHE A 103 -3.21 6.14 -1.94
N THR A 104 -2.81 6.15 -3.21
CA THR A 104 -3.13 5.11 -4.18
C THR A 104 -1.85 4.53 -4.75
N LEU A 105 -1.71 3.22 -4.62
CA LEU A 105 -0.68 2.44 -5.28
C LEU A 105 -1.19 1.99 -6.64
N LYS A 106 -0.39 2.21 -7.68
CA LYS A 106 -0.67 1.73 -9.04
C LYS A 106 0.54 0.98 -9.57
N LYS A 107 0.30 -0.22 -10.12
CA LYS A 107 1.31 -0.96 -10.88
C LYS A 107 1.54 -0.27 -12.22
N ASN A 108 2.80 0.04 -12.52
CA ASN A 108 3.25 0.62 -13.77
C ASN A 108 4.34 -0.25 -14.38
N SER A 109 3.93 -1.19 -15.23
CA SER A 109 4.79 -2.20 -15.87
C SER A 109 5.68 -2.95 -14.86
N ALA A 110 6.90 -2.48 -14.63
CA ALA A 110 7.90 -3.07 -13.74
C ALA A 110 7.95 -2.45 -12.33
N ASN A 111 7.38 -1.26 -12.13
CA ASN A 111 7.48 -0.51 -10.88
C ASN A 111 6.11 -0.23 -10.29
N CYS A 112 6.08 0.15 -9.01
CA CYS A 112 4.88 0.68 -8.38
C CYS A 112 5.04 2.16 -8.08
N THR A 113 3.99 2.91 -8.42
CA THR A 113 3.93 4.36 -8.18
C THR A 113 2.91 4.63 -7.09
N ILE A 114 3.28 5.46 -6.12
CA ILE A 114 2.38 5.96 -5.08
C ILE A 114 1.95 7.37 -5.46
N SER A 115 0.65 7.59 -5.51
CA SER A 115 0.05 8.92 -5.66
C SER A 115 -0.69 9.29 -4.39
N ASP A 116 -0.65 10.56 -4.01
CA ASP A 116 -1.36 11.14 -2.87
C ASP A 116 -2.30 12.24 -3.36
N ALA A 117 -3.60 11.98 -3.31
CA ALA A 117 -4.62 12.99 -3.58
C ALA A 117 -5.03 13.68 -2.26
N VAL A 118 -4.83 14.99 -2.19
CA VAL A 118 -5.04 15.78 -0.97
C VAL A 118 -6.29 16.64 -1.08
N LYS A 119 -7.14 16.56 -0.07
CA LYS A 119 -8.29 17.44 0.13
C LYS A 119 -8.18 18.15 1.46
N ASN A 120 -8.59 19.41 1.52
CA ASN A 120 -8.66 20.17 2.76
C ASN A 120 -10.10 20.65 3.00
N ARG A 121 -10.58 20.52 4.23
CA ARG A 121 -11.90 20.98 4.67
C ARG A 121 -11.75 21.86 5.91
N ILE A 122 -12.31 23.06 5.85
CA ILE A 122 -12.50 23.96 7.00
C ILE A 122 -13.97 23.94 7.38
N ILE A 123 -14.32 23.46 8.57
CA ILE A 123 -15.72 23.27 8.97
C ILE A 123 -16.41 24.64 9.12
N PRO A 124 -17.66 24.83 8.62
CA PRO A 124 -18.55 23.85 7.99
C PRO A 124 -18.42 23.75 6.46
N ARG A 125 -17.47 24.45 5.84
CA ARG A 125 -17.31 24.50 4.38
C ARG A 125 -17.05 23.09 3.80
N PRO A 126 -17.44 22.85 2.53
CA PRO A 126 -17.13 21.59 1.86
C PRO A 126 -15.61 21.43 1.66
N ALA A 127 -15.18 20.18 1.49
CA ALA A 127 -13.79 19.88 1.18
C ALA A 127 -13.41 20.42 -0.21
N LYS A 128 -12.20 20.95 -0.32
CA LYS A 128 -11.60 21.42 -1.58
C LYS A 128 -10.41 20.55 -1.93
N ASP A 129 -10.29 20.20 -3.21
CA ASP A 129 -9.10 19.52 -3.73
C ASP A 129 -7.90 20.47 -3.70
N THR A 130 -6.82 20.02 -3.06
CA THR A 130 -5.57 20.78 -2.92
C THR A 130 -4.57 20.39 -4.01
N GLY A 131 -4.59 19.12 -4.43
CA GLY A 131 -3.73 18.62 -5.50
C GLY A 131 -3.48 17.13 -5.40
N THR A 132 -2.71 16.61 -6.37
CA THR A 132 -2.24 15.23 -6.40
C THR A 132 -0.73 15.22 -6.52
N TYR A 133 -0.06 14.48 -5.64
CA TYR A 133 1.40 14.37 -5.59
C TYR A 133 1.83 12.94 -5.86
N THR A 134 3.06 12.75 -6.35
CA THR A 134 3.67 11.43 -6.47
C THR A 134 4.74 11.29 -5.40
N CYS A 135 4.71 10.19 -4.66
CA CYS A 135 5.72 9.88 -3.64
C CYS A 135 6.78 8.95 -4.25
N SER A 136 8.05 9.16 -3.90
CA SER A 136 9.18 8.38 -4.41
C SER A 136 9.34 7.02 -3.71
N GLY A 137 8.76 6.84 -2.53
CA GLY A 137 8.80 5.57 -1.83
C GLY A 137 7.93 5.50 -0.59
N LEU A 138 7.86 4.30 -0.03
CA LEU A 138 7.18 3.98 1.22
C LEU A 138 8.13 3.15 2.09
N VAL A 139 8.24 3.52 3.36
CA VAL A 139 8.99 2.77 4.37
C VAL A 139 8.02 2.41 5.48
N ASN A 140 8.02 1.13 5.87
CA ASN A 140 7.32 0.66 7.06
C ASN A 140 8.28 0.59 8.24
N SER A 141 7.89 1.19 9.35
CA SER A 141 8.58 1.13 10.64
C SER A 141 7.61 0.60 11.69
N THR A 142 8.11 0.25 12.88
CA THR A 142 7.34 -0.47 13.91
C THR A 142 5.97 0.14 14.20
N ASN A 143 5.82 1.46 14.15
CA ASN A 143 4.58 2.16 14.51
C ASN A 143 4.12 3.20 13.47
N GLU A 144 4.76 3.24 12.29
CA GLU A 144 4.45 4.25 11.28
C GLU A 144 4.71 3.76 9.86
N LEU A 145 3.91 4.28 8.94
CA LEU A 145 4.21 4.31 7.51
C LEU A 145 4.74 5.69 7.14
N ARG A 146 5.92 5.71 6.54
CA ARG A 146 6.55 6.93 6.05
C ARG A 146 6.56 6.96 4.53
N PHE A 147 5.79 7.87 3.96
CA PHE A 147 5.77 8.19 2.54
C PHE A 147 6.85 9.23 2.26
N ASN A 148 7.80 8.90 1.40
CA ASN A 148 8.94 9.77 1.12
C ASN A 148 8.74 10.55 -0.19
N GLY A 149 9.21 11.79 -0.21
CA GLY A 149 9.33 12.60 -1.44
C GLY A 149 8.01 12.82 -2.19
N CYS A 150 6.92 13.14 -1.48
CA CYS A 150 5.60 13.41 -2.04
C CYS A 150 5.50 14.84 -2.62
N GLY A 151 6.32 15.13 -3.64
CA GLY A 151 6.37 16.45 -4.28
C GLY A 151 6.69 17.58 -3.30
N SER A 152 5.90 18.66 -3.31
CA SER A 152 6.08 19.81 -2.41
C SER A 152 5.66 19.55 -0.96
N LEU A 153 5.00 18.41 -0.68
CA LEU A 153 4.64 18.03 0.70
C LEU A 153 5.81 17.41 1.46
N GLY A 154 6.88 17.00 0.75
CA GLY A 154 8.01 16.33 1.37
C GLY A 154 7.65 14.93 1.87
N ASN A 155 8.02 14.61 3.12
CA ASN A 155 7.75 13.31 3.72
C ASN A 155 6.49 13.36 4.57
N ILE A 156 5.63 12.35 4.47
CA ILE A 156 4.39 12.23 5.25
C ILE A 156 4.50 11.00 6.15
N VAL A 157 4.26 11.20 7.45
CA VAL A 157 4.30 10.14 8.46
C VAL A 157 2.87 9.82 8.89
N VAL A 158 2.49 8.55 8.76
CA VAL A 158 1.18 8.03 9.10
C VAL A 158 1.35 7.02 10.24
N PRO A 159 0.94 7.36 11.47
CA PRO A 159 0.98 6.42 12.58
C PRO A 159 0.08 5.21 12.29
N THR A 160 0.64 4.01 12.40
CA THR A 160 -0.10 2.74 12.26
C THR A 160 -0.36 2.06 13.60
N ASN A 161 0.34 2.52 14.64
CA ASN A 161 0.08 2.13 16.02
C ASN A 161 0.19 3.41 16.86
N PRO A 162 -0.80 3.75 17.71
CA PRO A 162 -0.58 4.75 18.72
C PRO A 162 0.43 4.16 19.67
N VAL A 163 1.68 4.60 19.54
CA VAL A 163 2.65 4.45 20.61
C VAL A 163 2.01 5.14 21.80
N GLY A 164 1.54 4.37 22.78
CA GLY A 164 1.25 4.90 24.09
C GLY A 164 2.49 5.68 24.49
N ASN A 165 2.34 7.00 24.60
CA ASN A 165 3.40 7.94 24.86
C ASN A 165 4.44 7.32 25.81
N PRO A 166 5.71 7.08 25.41
CA PRO A 166 6.75 6.81 26.39
C PRO A 166 7.00 8.16 27.09
N GLN A 167 6.17 8.47 28.07
CA GLN A 167 6.42 9.55 29.01
C GLN A 167 7.79 9.28 29.63
N SER A 168 8.73 10.13 29.26
CA SER A 168 10.04 10.29 29.91
C SER A 168 9.83 10.99 31.25
#